data_AF-A0A2E3B1U1-F1
#
_entry.id   AF-A0A2E3B1U1-F1
#
_cell.length_a   1.000
_cell.length_b   1.000
_cell.length_c   1.000
_cell.angle_alpha   90.00
_cell.angle_beta   90.00
_cell.angle_gamma   90.00
#
_symmetry.space_group_name_H-M   'P 1'
#
loop_
_entity.id
_entity.type
_entity.pdbx_description
1 polymer ?
#
loop_
_entity_poly.entity_id
_entity_poly.type
_entity_poly.pdbx_seq_one_letter_code
_entity_poly.pdbx_strand_id
1 'polypeptide(L)'
;MINGVLIGFGIILISIPIPIVHFIAIPLSPFVAGFIGGGVAKTDEKSTLRFGLFMALLMSIPGLFFIIFRLIFGIDEIFSISSDIFIVILLILIPYTWFGSTIGALISYIIRKNQEKN
;
A
#
# COMPACT_ATOMS: atom_id res chain seq x y z
N MET A 1 -7.59 -5.26 13.35
CA MET A 1 -7.30 -5.29 11.90
C MET A 1 -7.53 -3.95 11.21
N ILE A 2 -8.76 -3.41 11.17
CA ILE A 2 -9.09 -2.15 10.46
C ILE A 2 -8.16 -1.00 10.83
N ASN A 3 -7.94 -0.73 12.13
CA ASN A 3 -7.07 0.37 12.57
C ASN A 3 -5.64 0.25 12.02
N GLY A 4 -5.08 -0.97 11.99
CA GLY A 4 -3.75 -1.20 11.43
C GLY A 4 -3.69 -1.03 9.92
N VAL A 5 -4.76 -1.41 9.19
CA VAL A 5 -4.88 -1.17 7.75
C VAL A 5 -4.93 0.34 7.46
N LEU A 6 -5.74 1.09 8.22
CA LEU A 6 -5.84 2.55 8.07
C LEU A 6 -4.52 3.26 8.37
N ILE A 7 -3.80 2.84 9.42
CA ILE A 7 -2.47 3.37 9.74
C ILE A 7 -1.47 3.05 8.63
N GLY A 8 -1.42 1.79 8.19
CA GLY A 8 -0.55 1.38 7.08
C GLY A 8 -0.84 2.17 5.81
N PHE A 9 -2.11 2.33 5.45
CA PHE A 9 -2.51 3.10 4.29
C PHE A 9 -2.15 4.59 4.42
N GLY A 10 -2.33 5.18 5.60
CA GLY A 10 -1.89 6.54 5.89
C GLY A 10 -0.39 6.74 5.66
N ILE A 11 0.45 5.76 6.05
CA ILE A 11 1.90 5.79 5.82
C ILE A 11 2.21 5.84 4.31
N ILE A 12 1.53 5.03 3.50
CA ILE A 12 1.70 5.04 2.05
C ILE A 12 1.32 6.41 1.48
N LEU A 13 0.15 6.95 1.85
CA LEU A 13 -0.32 8.24 1.34
C LEU A 13 0.61 9.40 1.69
N ILE A 14 1.14 9.45 2.92
CA ILE A 14 2.08 10.49 3.37
C ILE A 14 3.43 10.38 2.65
N SER A 15 3.80 9.17 2.20
CA SER A 15 5.05 8.93 1.49
C SER A 15 5.02 9.43 0.03
N ILE A 16 3.84 9.60 -0.57
CA ILE A 16 3.68 10.09 -1.94
C ILE A 16 4.10 11.56 -2.11
N PRO A 17 3.67 12.55 -1.32
CA PRO A 17 3.97 13.94 -1.63
C PRO A 17 5.42 14.38 -1.39
N ILE A 18 6.30 13.59 -0.77
CA ILE A 18 7.63 14.05 -0.32
C ILE A 18 8.67 13.90 -1.45
N PRO A 19 9.06 14.97 -2.19
CA PRO A 19 9.80 14.85 -3.44
C PRO A 19 11.25 14.36 -3.23
N ILE A 20 11.86 14.77 -2.12
CA ILE A 20 13.27 14.46 -1.78
C ILE A 20 13.46 12.97 -1.56
N VAL A 21 12.45 12.28 -1.02
CA VAL A 21 12.55 10.84 -0.70
C VAL A 21 11.69 9.98 -1.61
N HIS A 22 10.96 10.56 -2.57
CA HIS A 22 9.95 9.89 -3.40
C HIS A 22 10.46 8.58 -4.03
N PHE A 23 11.70 8.60 -4.57
CA PHE A 23 12.35 7.46 -5.23
C PHE A 23 12.66 6.28 -4.29
N ILE A 24 12.74 6.52 -2.98
CA ILE A 24 12.99 5.50 -1.97
C ILE A 24 11.69 5.19 -1.22
N ALA A 25 10.93 6.22 -0.85
CA ALA A 25 9.74 6.14 -0.05
C ALA A 25 8.60 5.44 -0.79
N ILE A 26 8.38 5.68 -2.09
CA ILE A 26 7.32 4.97 -2.82
C ILE A 26 7.59 3.46 -2.87
N PRO A 27 8.77 2.98 -3.29
CA PRO A 27 9.05 1.54 -3.27
C PRO A 27 9.02 0.94 -1.85
N LEU A 28 9.56 1.66 -0.85
CA LEU A 28 9.71 1.08 0.48
C LEU A 28 8.43 1.20 1.33
N SER A 29 7.56 2.17 1.05
CA SER A 29 6.40 2.48 1.89
C SER A 29 5.43 1.31 2.08
N PRO A 30 5.13 0.42 1.10
CA PRO A 30 4.25 -0.71 1.36
C PRO A 30 4.83 -1.68 2.40
N PHE A 31 6.15 -1.87 2.42
CA PHE A 31 6.81 -2.73 3.41
C PHE A 31 6.77 -2.12 4.81
N VAL A 32 7.08 -0.82 4.92
CA VAL A 32 7.03 -0.10 6.20
C VAL A 32 5.59 -0.03 6.73
N ALA A 33 4.64 0.30 5.85
CA ALA A 33 3.21 0.29 6.14
C ALA A 33 2.74 -1.10 6.60
N GLY A 34 3.18 -2.16 5.92
CA GLY A 34 2.93 -3.54 6.32
C GLY A 34 3.48 -3.86 7.70
N PHE A 35 4.72 -3.46 7.97
CA PHE A 35 5.40 -3.73 9.24
C PHE A 35 4.70 -3.04 10.43
N ILE A 36 4.48 -1.73 10.32
CA ILE A 36 3.85 -0.93 11.37
C ILE A 36 2.36 -1.28 11.47
N GLY A 37 1.64 -1.24 10.34
CA GLY A 37 0.20 -1.51 10.30
C GLY A 37 -0.15 -2.94 10.68
N GLY A 38 0.62 -3.93 10.23
CA GLY A 38 0.47 -5.34 10.62
C GLY A 38 0.77 -5.56 12.10
N GLY A 39 1.76 -4.85 12.64
CA GLY A 39 2.07 -4.84 14.07
C GLY A 39 0.92 -4.30 14.92
N VAL A 40 0.37 -3.14 14.55
CA VAL A 40 -0.81 -2.55 15.23
C VAL A 40 -2.04 -3.42 15.06
N ALA A 41 -2.24 -4.03 13.89
CA ALA A 41 -3.31 -4.98 13.65
C ALA A 41 -3.13 -6.32 14.38
N LYS A 42 -1.95 -6.56 14.98
CA LYS A 42 -1.53 -7.83 15.61
C LYS A 42 -1.79 -9.02 14.69
N THR A 43 -1.37 -8.92 13.42
CA THR A 43 -1.59 -9.98 12.43
C THR A 43 -0.90 -11.29 12.84
N ASP A 44 -1.62 -12.38 12.75
CA ASP A 44 -1.10 -13.75 12.84
C ASP A 44 -0.75 -14.31 11.45
N GLU A 45 -0.32 -15.57 11.41
CA GLU A 45 0.09 -16.27 10.19
C GLU A 45 -0.98 -16.28 9.10
N LYS A 46 -2.27 -16.42 9.46
CA LYS A 46 -3.39 -16.50 8.50
C LYS A 46 -3.94 -15.13 8.12
N SER A 47 -3.94 -14.19 9.05
CA SER A 47 -4.46 -12.84 8.87
C SER A 47 -3.48 -11.90 8.20
N THR A 48 -2.19 -12.22 8.16
CA THR A 48 -1.17 -11.45 7.42
C THR A 48 -1.51 -11.33 5.92
N LEU A 49 -1.93 -12.43 5.30
CA LEU A 49 -2.37 -12.42 3.89
C LEU A 49 -3.63 -11.56 3.70
N ARG A 50 -4.60 -11.66 4.62
CA ARG A 50 -5.83 -10.85 4.59
C ARG A 50 -5.51 -9.37 4.76
N PHE A 51 -4.57 -9.03 5.64
CA PHE A 51 -4.10 -7.66 5.85
C PHE A 51 -3.57 -7.06 4.54
N GLY A 52 -2.68 -7.78 3.84
CA GLY A 52 -2.15 -7.33 2.55
C GLY A 52 -3.26 -7.14 1.51
N LEU A 53 -4.24 -8.04 1.47
CA LEU A 53 -5.40 -7.90 0.57
C LEU A 53 -6.22 -6.63 0.88
N PHE A 54 -6.47 -6.34 2.16
CA PHE A 54 -7.15 -5.10 2.54
C PHE A 54 -6.35 -3.85 2.18
N MET A 55 -5.02 -3.88 2.34
CA MET A 55 -4.13 -2.78 1.91
C MET A 55 -4.23 -2.54 0.39
N ALA A 56 -4.22 -3.60 -0.41
CA ALA A 56 -4.33 -3.50 -1.86
C ALA A 56 -5.73 -3.03 -2.31
N LEU A 57 -6.79 -3.49 -1.64
CA LEU A 57 -8.16 -3.03 -1.88
C LEU A 57 -8.29 -1.54 -1.56
N LEU A 58 -7.65 -1.07 -0.48
CA LEU A 58 -7.69 0.35 -0.13
C LEU A 58 -6.90 1.19 -1.13
N MET A 59 -5.76 0.66 -1.61
CA MET A 59 -4.95 1.29 -2.66
C MET A 59 -5.62 1.28 -4.05
N SER A 60 -6.57 0.38 -4.30
CA SER A 60 -7.32 0.39 -5.56
C SER A 60 -8.33 1.54 -5.62
N ILE A 61 -8.78 2.10 -4.48
CA ILE A 61 -9.72 3.24 -4.43
C ILE A 61 -9.19 4.46 -5.21
N PRO A 62 -8.00 5.02 -4.91
CA PRO A 62 -7.49 6.14 -5.68
C PRO A 62 -7.27 5.80 -7.16
N GLY A 63 -6.89 4.55 -7.48
CA GLY A 63 -6.74 4.11 -8.86
C GLY A 63 -8.06 4.02 -9.64
N LEU A 64 -9.10 3.47 -9.01
CA LEU A 64 -10.46 3.41 -9.59
C LEU A 64 -11.07 4.80 -9.72
N PHE A 65 -10.89 5.65 -8.71
CA PHE A 65 -11.31 7.05 -8.76
C PHE A 65 -10.70 7.75 -9.97
N PHE A 66 -9.40 7.59 -10.20
CA PHE A 66 -8.71 8.13 -11.37
C PHE A 66 -9.27 7.60 -12.69
N ILE A 67 -9.48 6.29 -12.81
CA ILE A 67 -10.01 5.67 -14.04
C ILE A 67 -11.41 6.21 -14.36
N ILE A 68 -12.29 6.28 -13.36
CA ILE A 68 -13.65 6.81 -13.53
C ILE A 68 -13.59 8.29 -13.93
N PHE A 69 -12.74 9.07 -13.27
CA PHE A 69 -12.55 10.48 -13.57
C PHE A 69 -12.07 10.71 -15.01
N ARG A 70 -11.09 9.91 -15.47
CA ARG A 70 -10.63 9.91 -16.87
C ARG A 70 -11.80 9.64 -17.84
N LEU A 71 -12.61 8.62 -17.58
CA LEU A 71 -13.72 8.23 -18.46
C LEU A 71 -14.81 9.29 -18.56
N ILE A 72 -15.08 10.02 -17.47
CA ILE A 72 -16.12 11.07 -17.43
C ILE A 72 -15.63 12.36 -18.09
N PHE A 73 -14.39 12.77 -17.81
CA PHE A 73 -13.88 14.09 -18.20
C PHE A 73 -12.96 14.07 -19.44
N GLY A 74 -12.64 12.89 -19.99
CA GLY A 74 -11.82 12.76 -21.20
C GLY A 74 -10.40 13.26 -21.01
N ILE A 75 -9.75 12.90 -19.90
CA ILE A 75 -8.42 13.41 -19.58
C ILE A 75 -7.36 12.55 -20.24
N ASP A 76 -6.64 13.14 -21.19
CA ASP A 76 -5.61 12.42 -21.95
C ASP A 76 -4.23 12.46 -21.28
N GLU A 77 -3.95 13.51 -20.50
CA GLU A 77 -2.67 13.71 -19.81
C GLU A 77 -2.84 14.20 -18.36
N ILE A 78 -2.03 13.65 -17.45
CA ILE A 78 -1.95 14.06 -16.04
C ILE A 78 -0.48 14.17 -15.64
N PHE A 79 -0.08 15.33 -15.11
CA PHE A 79 1.32 15.65 -14.80
C PHE A 79 2.29 15.41 -15.98
N SER A 80 1.86 15.74 -17.20
CA SER A 80 2.60 15.48 -18.46
C SER A 80 2.88 14.00 -18.75
N ILE A 81 2.17 13.08 -18.08
CA ILE A 81 2.19 11.64 -18.33
C ILE A 81 0.89 11.27 -19.04
N SER A 82 0.97 10.46 -20.09
CA SER A 82 -0.24 9.97 -20.75
C SER A 82 -1.08 9.14 -19.78
N SER A 83 -2.39 9.36 -19.83
CA SER A 83 -3.36 8.68 -18.98
C SER A 83 -3.25 7.15 -19.04
N ASP A 84 -2.89 6.59 -20.20
CA ASP A 84 -2.67 5.15 -20.38
C ASP A 84 -1.45 4.64 -19.61
N ILE A 85 -0.33 5.37 -19.63
CA ILE A 85 0.86 5.04 -18.83
C ILE A 85 0.52 5.12 -17.34
N PHE A 86 -0.25 6.13 -16.93
CA PHE A 86 -0.65 6.28 -15.54
C PHE A 86 -1.50 5.10 -15.06
N ILE A 87 -2.41 4.59 -15.90
CA ILE A 87 -3.21 3.39 -15.60
C ILE A 87 -2.32 2.15 -15.46
N VAL A 88 -1.32 1.98 -16.33
CA VAL A 88 -0.35 0.88 -16.22
C VAL A 88 0.41 0.96 -14.90
N ILE A 89 0.84 2.15 -14.49
CA ILE A 89 1.50 2.37 -13.19
C ILE A 89 0.58 1.96 -12.05
N LEU A 90 -0.69 2.38 -12.06
CA LEU A 90 -1.67 2.00 -11.03
C LEU A 90 -1.89 0.47 -10.98
N LEU A 91 -2.01 -0.19 -12.13
CA LEU A 91 -2.17 -1.63 -12.23
C LEU A 91 -0.98 -2.41 -11.66
N ILE A 92 0.23 -1.86 -11.74
CA ILE A 92 1.43 -2.44 -11.12
C ILE A 92 1.49 -2.13 -9.62
N LEU A 93 1.09 -0.91 -9.24
CA LEU A 93 1.20 -0.42 -7.87
C LEU A 93 0.29 -1.16 -6.89
N ILE A 94 -0.90 -1.59 -7.32
CA ILE A 94 -1.85 -2.36 -6.49
C ILE A 94 -1.28 -3.73 -6.06
N PRO A 95 -0.87 -4.63 -6.97
CA PRO A 95 -0.27 -5.91 -6.59
C PRO A 95 1.08 -5.73 -5.89
N TYR A 96 1.83 -4.67 -6.22
CA TYR A 96 3.03 -4.31 -5.48
C TYR A 96 2.74 -3.95 -4.02
N THR A 97 1.68 -3.15 -3.79
CA THR A 97 1.23 -2.77 -2.44
C THR A 97 0.77 -3.99 -1.65
N TRP A 98 0.02 -4.89 -2.28
CA TRP A 98 -0.34 -6.18 -1.69
C TRP A 98 0.89 -6.96 -1.21
N PHE A 99 1.86 -7.15 -2.11
CA PHE A 99 3.07 -7.89 -1.84
C PHE A 99 3.88 -7.26 -0.70
N GLY A 100 4.25 -5.98 -0.83
CA GLY A 100 5.09 -5.30 0.14
C GLY A 100 4.44 -5.24 1.53
N SER A 101 3.14 -4.94 1.60
CA SER A 101 2.42 -4.89 2.88
C SER A 101 2.26 -6.26 3.54
N THR A 102 2.10 -7.33 2.75
CA THR A 102 2.08 -8.71 3.26
C THR A 102 3.44 -9.10 3.86
N ILE A 103 4.53 -8.82 3.15
CA ILE A 103 5.89 -9.10 3.64
C ILE A 103 6.21 -8.29 4.90
N GLY A 104 5.89 -7.00 4.90
CA GLY A 104 6.07 -6.16 6.09
C GLY A 104 5.31 -6.69 7.31
N ALA A 105 4.04 -7.04 7.13
CA ALA A 105 3.21 -7.60 8.19
C ALA A 105 3.71 -8.97 8.68
N LEU A 106 4.23 -9.81 7.78
CA LEU A 106 4.86 -11.09 8.11
C LEU A 106 6.09 -10.90 9.01
N ILE A 107 6.98 -9.96 8.65
CA ILE A 107 8.16 -9.64 9.45
C ILE A 107 7.75 -9.18 10.86
N SER A 108 6.74 -8.30 10.93
CA SER A 108 6.19 -7.81 12.20
C SER A 108 5.63 -8.94 13.08
N TYR A 109 4.91 -9.89 12.48
CA TYR A 109 4.43 -11.09 13.16
C TYR A 109 5.58 -11.96 13.68
N ILE A 110 6.59 -12.25 12.86
CA ILE A 110 7.73 -13.10 13.25
C ILE A 110 8.47 -12.52 14.45
N ILE A 111 8.76 -11.21 14.43
CA ILE A 111 9.46 -10.53 15.53
C ILE A 111 8.66 -10.65 16.83
N ARG A 112 7.36 -10.34 16.78
CA ARG A 112 6.50 -10.38 17.97
C ARG A 112 6.35 -11.81 18.52
N LYS A 113 6.19 -12.80 17.64
CA LYS A 113 6.14 -14.21 18.03
C LYS A 113 7.43 -14.69 18.70
N ASN A 114 8.59 -14.19 18.26
CA ASN A 114 9.86 -14.53 18.88
C ASN A 114 10.04 -13.86 20.25
N GLN A 115 9.49 -12.66 20.45
CA GLN A 115 9.49 -11.97 21.75
C GLN A 115 8.61 -12.68 22.78
N GLU A 116 7.50 -13.30 22.38
CA GLU A 116 6.62 -14.08 23.27
C GLU A 116 7.23 -15.41 23.71
N LYS A 117 8.28 -15.89 23.04
CA LYS A 117 8.98 -17.14 23.35
C LYS A 117 10.16 -16.97 24.30
N ASN A 118 10.63 -15.74 24.50
CA ASN A 118 11.74 -15.40 25.39
C ASN A 118 11.19 -14.79 26.68
#